data_AF-A0A067Q9Z9-F1
#
_entry.id   AF-A0A067Q9Z9-F1
#
_cell.length_a   1.000
_cell.length_b   1.000
_cell.length_c   1.000
_cell.angle_alpha   90.00
_cell.angle_beta   90.00
_cell.angle_gamma   90.00
#
_symmetry.space_group_name_H-M   'P 1'
#
loop_
_entity.id
_entity.type
_entity.pdbx_description
1 polymer ?
#
loop_
_entity_poly.entity_id
_entity_poly.type
_entity_poly.pdbx_seq_one_letter_code
_entity_poly.pdbx_strand_id
1 'polypeptide(L)'
;MTSENINRPADVSESRLSSCPNCHAATVCCSQVCQEAATPGASDTCSGGTFVEGLRLVVERDEASDIDEEDDDSEEDDDPEEYPEEDYSEVFSEDSWLKNLGVKIESAEGAIVGRVAIQLIYPARTDGDGFFDCLDEMSRELSQFALLFDDYGDLQSNVAHAGTRCWKARDFDEDGVLMYVASLIIEEKWRGRGVGTWALPRLFLLNELKHARFMFTWPTVLNHLEPTPQEEVAWVMKQNRIIKFYRAVGFRRVGHSDFFCYAKLPSHGSRAIPADADAEYQEPPPPRTEAEMYRRRLANGF
;
A
#
# COMPACT_ATOMS: atom_id res chain seq x y z
N MET A 1 20.87 42.80 61.29
CA MET A 1 20.08 41.61 61.65
C MET A 1 18.78 41.72 60.87
N THR A 2 18.43 40.93 59.87
CA THR A 2 19.01 39.75 59.22
C THR A 2 18.47 39.78 57.79
N SER A 3 19.38 39.64 56.83
CA SER A 3 19.15 39.53 55.40
C SER A 3 18.56 38.17 55.05
N GLU A 4 17.41 38.11 54.38
CA GLU A 4 16.91 36.89 53.75
C GLU A 4 17.09 36.97 52.23
N ASN A 5 18.06 36.18 51.77
CA ASN A 5 18.34 35.83 50.39
C ASN A 5 17.26 34.87 49.87
N ILE A 6 16.53 35.26 48.84
CA ILE A 6 15.70 34.34 48.04
C ILE A 6 16.48 34.03 46.76
N ASN A 7 17.03 32.81 46.70
CA ASN A 7 17.64 32.21 45.52
C ASN A 7 16.58 32.04 44.42
N ARG A 8 16.78 32.71 43.28
CA ARG A 8 16.14 32.36 42.01
C ARG A 8 17.01 31.34 41.29
N PRO A 9 16.47 30.19 40.82
CA PRO A 9 17.20 29.31 39.93
C PRO A 9 17.31 29.93 38.53
N ALA A 10 18.43 29.63 37.89
CA ALA A 10 18.90 30.19 36.64
C ALA A 10 17.97 29.90 35.45
N ASP A 11 17.86 30.92 34.60
CA ASP A 11 17.37 30.88 33.22
C ASP A 11 18.10 29.77 32.46
N VAL A 12 17.37 28.74 32.04
CA VAL A 12 17.84 27.79 31.03
C VAL A 12 17.52 28.40 29.69
N SER A 13 18.54 29.00 29.07
CA SER A 13 18.50 29.50 27.71
C SER A 13 18.02 28.40 26.75
N GLU A 14 16.86 28.62 26.13
CA GLU A 14 16.42 27.84 24.97
C GLU A 14 17.46 27.96 23.85
N SER A 15 18.28 26.93 23.71
CA SER A 15 19.09 26.72 22.52
C SER A 15 18.15 26.43 21.36
N ARG A 16 17.93 27.45 20.53
CA ARG A 16 17.27 27.32 19.23
C ARG A 16 18.00 26.26 18.41
N LEU A 17 17.38 25.10 18.25
CA LEU A 17 17.77 24.09 17.28
C LEU A 17 17.58 24.70 15.88
N SER A 18 18.68 25.06 15.24
CA SER A 18 18.71 25.46 13.84
C SER A 18 18.30 24.27 12.99
N SER A 19 17.15 24.38 12.32
CA SER A 19 16.69 23.45 11.30
C SER A 19 17.64 23.46 10.10
N CYS A 20 18.12 22.28 9.71
CA CYS A 20 18.90 22.08 8.49
C CYS A 20 17.98 22.23 7.26
N PRO A 21 18.25 23.17 6.33
CA PRO A 21 17.35 23.46 5.21
C PRO A 21 17.38 22.44 4.07
N ASN A 22 18.22 21.39 4.13
CA ASN A 22 18.43 20.43 3.05
C ASN A 22 17.88 19.01 3.31
N CYS A 23 17.11 18.77 4.37
CA CYS A 23 16.61 17.43 4.73
C CYS A 23 15.11 17.25 4.45
N HIS A 24 14.57 17.91 3.42
CA HIS A 24 13.21 17.67 2.96
C HIS A 24 13.18 16.48 1.99
N ALA A 25 12.74 15.34 2.51
CA ALA A 25 12.42 14.07 1.85
C ALA A 25 13.48 12.95 1.97
N ALA A 26 12.99 11.82 2.49
CA ALA A 26 13.63 10.53 2.71
C ALA A 26 14.55 10.39 3.95
N THR A 27 13.97 9.82 5.01
CA THR A 27 14.50 8.62 5.69
C THR A 27 16.01 8.38 5.63
N VAL A 28 16.78 9.10 6.45
CA VAL A 28 18.09 8.66 6.96
C VAL A 28 18.22 9.19 8.39
N CYS A 29 18.46 8.29 9.35
CA CYS A 29 18.77 8.68 10.72
C CYS A 29 20.10 9.45 10.71
N CYS A 30 20.07 10.74 11.06
CA CYS A 30 21.24 11.61 11.11
C CYS A 30 21.29 12.33 12.46
N SER A 31 21.08 11.61 13.56
CA SER A 31 21.59 12.13 14.82
C SER A 31 23.10 11.93 14.80
N GLN A 32 23.86 12.95 15.20
CA GLN A 32 25.32 12.92 15.33
C GLN A 32 25.79 11.74 16.22
N VAL A 33 24.92 11.27 17.11
CA VAL A 33 25.08 10.08 17.95
C VAL A 33 25.26 8.78 17.14
N CYS A 34 24.66 8.67 15.95
CA CYS A 34 24.81 7.51 15.08
C CYS A 34 26.11 7.53 14.26
N GLN A 35 26.69 8.71 14.01
CA GLN A 35 27.97 8.85 13.30
C GLN A 35 29.16 8.60 14.24
N GLU A 36 29.03 8.95 15.52
CA GLU A 36 30.08 8.69 16.54
C GLU A 36 30.13 7.22 16.96
N ALA A 37 29.05 6.44 16.78
CA ALA A 37 29.03 4.99 17.00
C ALA A 37 29.80 4.18 15.93
N ALA A 38 30.20 4.81 14.82
CA ALA A 38 30.96 4.17 13.73
C ALA A 38 32.49 4.22 13.92
N THR A 39 32.98 4.50 15.13
CA THR A 39 34.38 4.20 15.48
C THR A 39 34.58 2.68 15.63
N PRO A 40 35.67 2.10 15.09
CA PRO A 40 35.93 0.67 15.22
C PRO A 40 36.24 0.34 16.69
N GLY A 41 35.25 -0.18 17.41
CA GLY A 41 35.39 -0.58 18.81
C GLY A 41 34.14 -0.42 19.69
N ALA A 42 33.08 0.24 19.23
CA ALA A 42 31.86 0.38 20.02
C ALA A 42 30.89 -0.79 19.74
N SER A 43 30.90 -1.80 20.61
CA SER A 43 29.72 -2.65 20.78
C SER A 43 28.70 -1.86 21.60
N ASP A 44 27.60 -1.45 20.99
CA ASP A 44 26.29 -1.44 21.65
C ASP A 44 25.18 -1.28 20.61
N THR A 45 24.14 -2.06 20.83
CA THR A 45 23.05 -2.37 19.93
C THR A 45 22.17 -1.14 19.66
N CYS A 46 22.34 -0.53 18.48
CA CYS A 46 21.36 0.39 17.93
C CYS A 46 20.10 -0.40 17.55
N SER A 47 19.17 -0.51 18.49
CA SER A 47 17.86 -1.12 18.29
C SER A 47 17.05 -0.30 17.28
N GLY A 48 16.82 -0.87 16.10
CA GLY A 48 15.57 -0.61 15.37
C GLY A 48 15.66 -0.30 13.88
N GLY A 49 16.84 -0.27 13.25
CA GLY A 49 16.97 -0.03 11.81
C GLY A 49 17.85 -1.06 11.13
N THR A 50 17.28 -2.19 10.71
CA THR A 50 18.01 -3.16 9.88
C THR A 50 18.19 -2.57 8.48
N PHE A 51 19.39 -2.09 8.16
CA PHE A 51 19.78 -1.87 6.78
C PHE A 51 19.82 -3.23 6.09
N VAL A 52 19.03 -3.40 5.03
CA VAL A 52 19.15 -4.57 4.16
C VAL A 52 19.97 -4.13 2.94
N GLU A 53 21.29 -4.25 3.07
CA GLU A 53 22.20 -3.98 1.97
C GLU A 53 21.95 -4.96 0.82
N GLY A 54 22.03 -4.46 -0.41
CA GLY A 54 21.99 -5.30 -1.61
C GLY A 54 20.61 -5.71 -2.11
N LEU A 55 19.52 -5.30 -1.46
CA LEU A 55 18.18 -5.53 -2.03
C LEU A 55 17.91 -4.61 -3.23
N ARG A 56 17.23 -5.15 -4.24
CA ARG A 56 16.65 -4.37 -5.35
C ARG A 56 15.21 -4.81 -5.64
N LEU A 57 14.44 -3.88 -6.21
CA LEU A 57 13.11 -4.13 -6.73
C LEU A 57 13.21 -4.34 -8.24
N VAL A 58 12.61 -5.40 -8.75
CA VAL A 58 12.58 -5.72 -10.19
C VAL A 58 11.14 -5.92 -10.60
N VAL A 59 10.67 -5.11 -11.56
CA VAL A 59 9.34 -5.25 -12.13
C VAL A 59 9.28 -6.52 -12.97
N GLU A 60 8.31 -7.38 -12.68
CA GLU A 60 7.96 -8.50 -13.55
C GLU A 60 7.19 -7.93 -14.73
N ARG A 61 7.76 -8.07 -15.92
CA ARG A 61 7.00 -7.94 -17.14
C ARG A 61 6.34 -9.28 -17.35
N ASP A 62 5.02 -9.29 -17.46
CA ASP A 62 4.33 -10.45 -18.00
C ASP A 62 4.87 -10.58 -19.42
N GLU A 63 5.82 -11.49 -19.61
CA GLU A 63 6.10 -12.01 -20.94
C GLU A 63 4.77 -12.64 -21.31
N ALA A 64 4.01 -11.95 -22.18
CA ALA A 64 2.77 -12.46 -22.72
C ALA A 64 3.07 -13.91 -23.05
N SER A 65 2.35 -14.83 -22.41
CA SER A 65 2.45 -16.21 -22.78
C SER A 65 2.00 -16.23 -24.23
N ASP A 66 2.96 -16.28 -25.15
CA ASP A 66 2.75 -16.68 -26.52
C ASP A 66 2.15 -18.09 -26.40
N ILE A 67 0.85 -18.15 -26.16
CA ILE A 67 0.07 -19.35 -26.35
C ILE A 67 0.11 -19.47 -27.85
N ASP A 68 1.05 -20.29 -28.33
CA ASP A 68 1.01 -20.80 -29.68
C ASP A 68 -0.41 -21.38 -29.83
N GLU A 69 -1.28 -20.60 -30.48
CA GLU A 69 -2.55 -21.09 -31.02
C GLU A 69 -2.14 -22.11 -32.07
N GLU A 70 -1.80 -23.33 -31.62
CA GLU A 70 -1.54 -24.46 -32.50
C GLU A 70 -2.84 -24.71 -33.24
N ASP A 71 -2.84 -24.24 -34.49
CA ASP A 71 -3.75 -24.49 -35.59
C ASP A 71 -4.58 -25.77 -35.37
N ASP A 72 -5.82 -25.60 -34.92
CA ASP A 72 -6.83 -26.65 -34.99
C ASP A 72 -7.20 -26.79 -36.47
N ASP A 73 -6.48 -27.69 -37.16
CA ASP A 73 -6.69 -28.15 -38.54
C ASP A 73 -8.09 -28.79 -38.70
N SER A 74 -9.16 -28.01 -38.51
CA SER A 74 -10.49 -28.40 -38.95
C SER A 74 -10.56 -28.22 -40.46
N GLU A 75 -10.17 -29.25 -41.19
CA GLU A 75 -10.51 -29.44 -42.61
C GLU A 75 -12.04 -29.38 -42.76
N GLU A 76 -12.62 -28.28 -43.26
CA GLU A 76 -13.96 -28.33 -43.86
C GLU A 76 -14.21 -27.16 -44.85
N ASP A 77 -14.11 -27.54 -46.13
CA ASP A 77 -14.85 -27.06 -47.31
C ASP A 77 -14.98 -25.54 -47.61
N ASP A 78 -14.15 -25.12 -48.59
CA ASP A 78 -14.35 -24.08 -49.61
C ASP A 78 -15.63 -23.20 -49.55
N ASP A 79 -15.56 -22.05 -48.88
CA ASP A 79 -16.24 -20.83 -49.35
C ASP A 79 -15.34 -19.59 -49.16
N PRO A 80 -14.68 -19.08 -50.23
CA PRO A 80 -13.70 -18.01 -50.14
C PRO A 80 -14.39 -16.64 -50.15
N GLU A 81 -15.01 -16.26 -49.03
CA GLU A 81 -15.16 -14.83 -48.71
C GLU A 81 -13.91 -14.39 -47.94
N GLU A 82 -12.90 -13.95 -48.70
CA GLU A 82 -11.64 -13.36 -48.26
C GLU A 82 -11.93 -12.08 -47.45
N TYR A 83 -12.17 -12.22 -46.15
CA TYR A 83 -12.20 -11.07 -45.24
C TYR A 83 -10.76 -10.61 -45.01
N PRO A 84 -10.44 -9.32 -45.22
CA PRO A 84 -9.09 -8.82 -44.99
C PRO A 84 -8.70 -9.05 -43.53
N GLU A 85 -7.59 -9.75 -43.32
CA GLU A 85 -6.90 -9.86 -42.04
C GLU A 85 -6.52 -8.44 -41.59
N GLU A 86 -7.38 -7.81 -40.79
CA GLU A 86 -7.04 -6.58 -40.10
C GLU A 86 -6.00 -6.95 -39.04
N ASP A 87 -4.80 -6.38 -39.19
CA ASP A 87 -3.65 -6.51 -38.30
C ASP A 87 -4.01 -5.97 -36.90
N TYR A 88 -4.64 -6.83 -36.08
CA TYR A 88 -4.86 -6.64 -34.66
C TYR A 88 -3.55 -6.82 -33.89
N SER A 89 -2.53 -6.04 -34.21
CA SER A 89 -1.40 -5.89 -33.30
C SER A 89 -1.94 -5.48 -31.93
N GLU A 90 -1.63 -6.26 -30.90
CA GLU A 90 -2.06 -6.04 -29.51
C GLU A 90 -1.54 -4.70 -28.99
N VAL A 91 -2.25 -3.63 -29.34
CA VAL A 91 -2.16 -2.36 -28.67
C VAL A 91 -2.70 -2.63 -27.28
N PHE A 92 -1.81 -2.90 -26.32
CA PHE A 92 -2.10 -2.79 -24.89
C PHE A 92 -3.02 -1.60 -24.73
N SER A 93 -4.31 -1.83 -24.45
CA SER A 93 -5.26 -0.71 -24.46
C SER A 93 -4.82 0.23 -23.36
N GLU A 94 -4.28 1.38 -23.76
CA GLU A 94 -3.90 2.45 -22.83
C GLU A 94 -5.13 2.93 -22.02
N ASP A 95 -6.31 2.42 -22.38
CA ASP A 95 -7.63 2.66 -21.82
C ASP A 95 -8.04 1.72 -20.67
N SER A 96 -7.22 0.72 -20.30
CA SER A 96 -7.59 -0.11 -19.14
C SER A 96 -7.64 0.73 -17.84
N TRP A 97 -8.75 0.61 -17.11
CA TRP A 97 -8.95 1.22 -15.79
C TRP A 97 -8.19 0.47 -14.67
N LEU A 98 -7.74 -0.76 -14.94
CA LEU A 98 -6.98 -1.60 -14.02
C LEU A 98 -5.71 -2.14 -14.68
N LYS A 99 -4.57 -1.96 -14.02
CA LYS A 99 -3.31 -2.57 -14.43
C LYS A 99 -2.70 -3.38 -13.28
N ASN A 100 -2.43 -4.66 -13.52
CA ASN A 100 -1.70 -5.51 -12.59
C ASN A 100 -0.19 -5.33 -12.79
N LEU A 101 0.57 -5.40 -11.70
CA LEU A 101 2.02 -5.27 -11.70
C LEU A 101 2.63 -6.21 -10.66
N GLY A 102 3.49 -7.13 -11.12
CA GLY A 102 4.35 -7.94 -10.25
C GLY A 102 5.68 -7.23 -9.96
N VAL A 103 6.13 -7.27 -8.72
CA VAL A 103 7.46 -6.78 -8.33
C VAL A 103 8.19 -7.84 -7.52
N LYS A 104 9.33 -8.30 -8.02
CA LYS A 104 10.28 -9.13 -7.28
C LYS A 104 11.14 -8.27 -6.36
N ILE A 105 11.42 -8.80 -5.18
CA ILE A 105 12.45 -8.30 -4.28
C ILE A 105 13.62 -9.27 -4.41
N GLU A 106 14.75 -8.80 -4.91
CA GLU A 106 15.95 -9.62 -5.15
C GLU A 106 17.09 -9.22 -4.20
N SER A 107 17.89 -10.18 -3.76
CA SER A 107 19.14 -9.93 -3.03
C SER A 107 20.28 -9.50 -3.95
N ALA A 108 21.44 -9.17 -3.38
CA ALA A 108 22.64 -8.79 -4.14
C ALA A 108 23.10 -9.92 -5.08
N GLU A 109 22.89 -11.16 -4.65
CA GLU A 109 23.22 -12.38 -5.40
C GLU A 109 22.16 -12.73 -6.46
N GLY A 110 21.09 -11.93 -6.60
CA GLY A 110 19.99 -12.18 -7.54
C GLY A 110 18.97 -13.21 -7.06
N ALA A 111 19.03 -13.66 -5.81
CA ALA A 111 18.02 -14.56 -5.26
C ALA A 111 16.72 -13.78 -4.99
N ILE A 112 15.57 -14.33 -5.40
CA ILE A 112 14.26 -13.76 -5.05
C ILE A 112 14.01 -14.00 -3.55
N VAL A 113 13.83 -12.91 -2.81
CA VAL A 113 13.60 -12.92 -1.35
C VAL A 113 12.17 -12.53 -0.98
N GLY A 114 11.41 -12.03 -1.95
CA GLY A 114 10.01 -11.72 -1.80
C GLY A 114 9.37 -11.22 -3.09
N ARG A 115 8.06 -11.05 -3.05
CA ARG A 115 7.23 -10.59 -4.16
C ARG A 115 6.16 -9.63 -3.66
N VAL A 116 5.79 -8.67 -4.49
CA VAL A 116 4.69 -7.75 -4.26
C VAL A 116 3.78 -7.80 -5.48
N ALA A 117 2.49 -8.07 -5.28
CA ALA A 117 1.47 -7.90 -6.30
C ALA A 117 0.77 -6.56 -6.10
N ILE A 118 0.73 -5.75 -7.15
CA ILE A 118 0.21 -4.38 -7.12
C ILE A 118 -0.86 -4.24 -8.21
N GLN A 119 -1.92 -3.52 -7.88
CA GLN A 119 -2.97 -3.11 -8.79
C GLN A 119 -2.98 -1.59 -8.88
N LEU A 120 -2.86 -1.05 -10.09
CA LEU A 120 -3.03 0.36 -10.38
C LEU A 120 -4.44 0.57 -10.91
N ILE A 121 -5.24 1.27 -10.13
CA ILE A 121 -6.64 1.58 -10.42
C ILE A 121 -6.71 3.04 -10.83
N TYR A 122 -7.35 3.30 -11.97
CA TYR A 122 -7.56 4.62 -12.56
C TYR A 122 -9.05 4.96 -12.50
N PRO A 123 -9.53 5.63 -11.45
CA PRO A 123 -10.96 5.87 -11.26
C PRO A 123 -11.62 6.65 -12.40
N ALA A 124 -10.95 7.67 -12.95
CA ALA A 124 -11.44 8.42 -14.11
C ALA A 124 -11.62 7.59 -15.40
N ARG A 125 -11.27 6.30 -15.41
CA ARG A 125 -11.43 5.38 -16.55
C ARG A 125 -12.48 4.29 -16.33
N THR A 126 -13.18 4.27 -15.19
CA THR A 126 -14.28 3.32 -14.95
C THR A 126 -15.57 3.77 -15.64
N ASP A 127 -15.46 4.31 -16.87
CA ASP A 127 -16.52 5.04 -17.55
C ASP A 127 -17.80 4.19 -17.72
N GLY A 128 -18.95 4.81 -17.44
CA GLY A 128 -20.29 4.26 -17.70
C GLY A 128 -20.81 3.26 -16.67
N ASP A 129 -19.96 2.33 -16.23
CA ASP A 129 -20.35 1.24 -15.31
C ASP A 129 -20.27 1.66 -13.84
N GLY A 130 -19.44 2.66 -13.52
CA GLY A 130 -19.28 3.18 -12.16
C GLY A 130 -18.20 2.43 -11.37
N PHE A 131 -17.49 3.18 -10.51
CA PHE A 131 -16.29 2.70 -9.84
C PHE A 131 -16.51 1.40 -9.04
N PHE A 132 -17.65 1.29 -8.33
CA PHE A 132 -17.95 0.11 -7.53
C PHE A 132 -18.15 -1.14 -8.38
N ASP A 133 -18.92 -1.03 -9.47
CA ASP A 133 -19.30 -2.19 -10.28
C ASP A 133 -18.07 -2.76 -11.02
N CYS A 134 -17.18 -1.90 -11.53
CA CYS A 134 -15.91 -2.32 -12.10
C CYS A 134 -15.04 -3.10 -11.10
N LEU A 135 -14.93 -2.62 -9.85
CA LEU A 135 -14.12 -3.28 -8.82
C LEU A 135 -14.77 -4.57 -8.30
N ASP A 136 -16.10 -4.65 -8.28
CA ASP A 136 -16.84 -5.83 -7.83
C ASP A 136 -16.69 -7.02 -8.76
N GLU A 137 -16.69 -6.78 -10.06
CA GLU A 137 -16.44 -7.81 -11.07
C GLU A 137 -15.06 -8.46 -10.91
N MET A 138 -14.05 -7.69 -10.48
CA MET A 138 -12.68 -8.18 -10.42
C MET A 138 -12.40 -9.08 -9.20
N SER A 139 -12.85 -8.69 -8.00
CA SER A 139 -12.71 -9.53 -6.82
C SER A 139 -13.52 -9.02 -5.63
N ARG A 140 -13.85 -9.94 -4.70
CA ARG A 140 -14.48 -9.60 -3.41
C ARG A 140 -13.66 -8.61 -2.56
N GLU A 141 -12.34 -8.66 -2.68
CA GLU A 141 -11.46 -7.75 -1.95
C GLU A 141 -11.56 -6.32 -2.52
N LEU A 142 -11.56 -6.19 -3.84
CA LEU A 142 -11.74 -4.90 -4.50
C LEU A 142 -13.15 -4.35 -4.33
N SER A 143 -14.19 -5.17 -4.28
CA SER A 143 -15.55 -4.69 -3.96
C SER A 143 -15.64 -4.09 -2.56
N GLN A 144 -14.99 -4.71 -1.57
CA GLN A 144 -14.91 -4.14 -0.23
C GLN A 144 -14.08 -2.85 -0.21
N PHE A 145 -13.01 -2.78 -1.00
CA PHE A 145 -12.21 -1.56 -1.16
C PHE A 145 -13.04 -0.43 -1.78
N ALA A 146 -13.85 -0.73 -2.79
CA ALA A 146 -14.72 0.22 -3.47
C ALA A 146 -15.75 0.86 -2.54
N LEU A 147 -16.18 0.18 -1.47
CA LEU A 147 -17.09 0.76 -0.46
C LEU A 147 -16.52 1.99 0.28
N LEU A 148 -15.22 2.28 0.16
CA LEU A 148 -14.62 3.50 0.70
C LEU A 148 -14.89 4.73 -0.16
N PHE A 149 -15.21 4.52 -1.44
CA PHE A 149 -15.34 5.54 -2.46
C PHE A 149 -16.78 5.64 -2.96
N ASP A 150 -17.13 6.75 -3.60
CA ASP A 150 -18.35 6.85 -4.37
C ASP A 150 -18.15 6.33 -5.80
N ASP A 151 -19.15 6.53 -6.66
CA ASP A 151 -19.15 5.98 -8.03
C ASP A 151 -18.16 6.66 -8.98
N TYR A 152 -17.61 7.81 -8.57
CA TYR A 152 -16.59 8.54 -9.29
C TYR A 152 -15.18 8.22 -8.76
N GLY A 153 -15.09 7.37 -7.74
CA GLY A 153 -13.83 7.04 -7.08
C GLY A 153 -13.34 8.08 -6.08
N ASP A 154 -14.18 9.05 -5.71
CA ASP A 154 -13.89 10.01 -4.65
C ASP A 154 -14.10 9.35 -3.28
N LEU A 155 -13.22 9.63 -2.30
CA LEU A 155 -13.39 9.08 -0.95
C LEU A 155 -14.67 9.62 -0.31
N GLN A 156 -15.56 8.71 0.11
CA GLN A 156 -16.84 9.10 0.68
C GLN A 156 -16.67 9.99 1.93
N SER A 157 -17.56 10.98 2.07
CA SER A 157 -17.51 11.94 3.17
C SER A 157 -17.60 11.30 4.56
N ASN A 158 -18.43 10.27 4.74
CA ASN A 158 -18.51 9.52 6.00
C ASN A 158 -17.17 8.84 6.36
N VAL A 159 -16.42 8.33 5.38
CA VAL A 159 -15.11 7.71 5.57
C VAL A 159 -14.05 8.76 5.89
N ALA A 160 -14.04 9.89 5.16
CA ALA A 160 -13.11 11.00 5.39
C ALA A 160 -13.26 11.65 6.79
N HIS A 161 -14.48 11.64 7.35
CA HIS A 161 -14.77 12.18 8.69
C HIS A 161 -14.66 11.15 9.82
N ALA A 162 -14.34 9.89 9.50
CA ALA A 162 -14.15 8.79 10.45
C ALA A 162 -12.69 8.64 10.89
N GLY A 163 -12.46 7.84 11.95
CA GLY A 163 -11.13 7.50 12.43
C GLY A 163 -10.30 8.71 12.85
N THR A 164 -9.05 8.77 12.40
CA THR A 164 -8.13 9.88 12.67
C THR A 164 -8.40 11.12 11.81
N ARG A 165 -9.29 11.02 10.81
CA ARG A 165 -9.66 12.10 9.88
C ARG A 165 -8.47 12.69 9.11
N CYS A 166 -7.36 11.96 9.02
CA CYS A 166 -6.16 12.44 8.33
C CYS A 166 -6.26 12.36 6.81
N TRP A 167 -7.20 11.57 6.29
CA TRP A 167 -7.52 11.43 4.88
C TRP A 167 -8.69 12.34 4.50
N LYS A 168 -8.56 13.05 3.39
CA LYS A 168 -9.53 14.01 2.86
C LYS A 168 -10.02 13.52 1.50
N ALA A 169 -11.23 13.90 1.10
CA ALA A 169 -11.76 13.59 -0.24
C ALA A 169 -10.77 14.00 -1.34
N ARG A 170 -10.26 15.24 -1.28
CA ARG A 170 -9.23 15.78 -2.21
C ARG A 170 -7.89 15.04 -2.24
N ASP A 171 -7.66 14.11 -1.32
CA ASP A 171 -6.44 13.29 -1.38
C ASP A 171 -6.58 12.24 -2.49
N PHE A 172 -7.80 11.89 -2.90
CA PHE A 172 -8.11 10.85 -3.88
C PHE A 172 -8.95 11.45 -5.00
N ASP A 173 -8.33 12.33 -5.78
CA ASP A 173 -8.95 12.91 -6.96
C ASP A 173 -9.20 11.85 -8.04
N GLU A 174 -10.23 12.02 -8.87
CA GLU A 174 -10.59 11.12 -9.98
C GLU A 174 -9.43 10.92 -10.98
N ASP A 175 -8.62 11.96 -11.19
CA ASP A 175 -7.42 11.94 -12.04
C ASP A 175 -6.24 11.17 -11.41
N GLY A 176 -6.34 10.83 -10.12
CA GLY A 176 -5.31 10.19 -9.34
C GLY A 176 -5.25 8.68 -9.56
N VAL A 177 -4.03 8.12 -9.58
CA VAL A 177 -3.83 6.66 -9.59
C VAL A 177 -3.89 6.13 -8.16
N LEU A 178 -4.82 5.21 -7.91
CA LEU A 178 -4.87 4.46 -6.66
C LEU A 178 -3.99 3.22 -6.80
N MET A 179 -2.90 3.17 -6.02
CA MET A 179 -2.04 1.99 -5.98
C MET A 179 -2.49 1.06 -4.86
N TYR A 180 -2.95 -0.15 -5.19
CA TYR A 180 -3.41 -1.15 -4.24
C TYR A 180 -2.42 -2.31 -4.15
N VAL A 181 -1.88 -2.57 -2.96
CA VAL A 181 -0.99 -3.72 -2.70
C VAL A 181 -1.86 -4.91 -2.33
N ALA A 182 -2.11 -5.76 -3.32
CA ALA A 182 -2.90 -6.98 -3.20
C ALA A 182 -2.18 -8.06 -2.39
N SER A 183 -0.86 -8.19 -2.54
CA SER A 183 -0.08 -9.10 -1.69
C SER A 183 1.36 -8.66 -1.49
N LEU A 184 1.91 -9.00 -0.33
CA LEU A 184 3.33 -8.90 0.00
C LEU A 184 3.78 -10.23 0.60
N ILE A 185 4.64 -10.95 -0.12
CA ILE A 185 5.14 -12.25 0.29
C ILE A 185 6.64 -12.13 0.50
N ILE A 186 7.10 -12.42 1.71
CA ILE A 186 8.54 -12.50 2.02
C ILE A 186 8.88 -13.96 2.30
N GLU A 187 9.93 -14.45 1.65
CA GLU A 187 10.48 -15.78 1.85
C GLU A 187 10.80 -16.02 3.33
N GLU A 188 10.45 -17.20 3.85
CA GLU A 188 10.47 -17.47 5.30
C GLU A 188 11.82 -17.15 5.95
N LYS A 189 12.92 -17.58 5.30
CA LYS A 189 14.30 -17.33 5.75
C LYS A 189 14.69 -15.85 5.82
N TRP A 190 13.95 -14.98 5.13
CA TRP A 190 14.16 -13.52 5.05
C TRP A 190 13.16 -12.72 5.91
N ARG A 191 12.15 -13.37 6.51
CA ARG A 191 11.21 -12.70 7.43
C ARG A 191 11.94 -12.19 8.67
N GLY A 192 11.43 -11.11 9.27
CA GLY A 192 12.02 -10.48 10.45
C GLY A 192 13.31 -9.69 10.19
N ARG A 193 13.78 -9.59 8.94
CA ARG A 193 15.00 -8.86 8.57
C ARG A 193 14.76 -7.44 8.03
N GLY A 194 13.53 -6.93 8.14
CA GLY A 194 13.17 -5.59 7.64
C GLY A 194 12.93 -5.49 6.13
N VAL A 195 12.89 -6.62 5.40
CA VAL A 195 12.69 -6.64 3.92
C VAL A 195 11.41 -5.93 3.49
N GLY A 196 10.26 -6.26 4.11
CA GLY A 196 8.98 -5.60 3.79
C GLY A 196 8.98 -4.10 4.10
N THR A 197 9.54 -3.71 5.25
CA THR A 197 9.70 -2.31 5.67
C THR A 197 10.57 -1.53 4.69
N TRP A 198 11.62 -2.17 4.16
CA TRP A 198 12.50 -1.60 3.15
C TRP A 198 11.80 -1.46 1.78
N ALA A 199 11.04 -2.48 1.37
CA ALA A 199 10.45 -2.60 0.04
C ALA A 199 9.28 -1.63 -0.18
N LEU A 200 8.30 -1.59 0.73
CA LEU A 200 7.04 -0.88 0.51
C LEU A 200 7.25 0.61 0.16
N PRO A 201 7.98 1.44 0.95
CA PRO A 201 8.17 2.85 0.59
C PRO A 201 8.96 3.05 -0.72
N ARG A 202 9.80 2.07 -1.10
CA ARG A 202 10.64 2.13 -2.31
C ARG A 202 9.87 1.80 -3.58
N LEU A 203 8.68 1.21 -3.48
CA LEU A 203 7.81 1.00 -4.64
C LEU A 203 7.55 2.33 -5.38
N PHE A 204 7.39 3.45 -4.67
CA PHE A 204 7.23 4.78 -5.29
C PHE A 204 8.44 5.29 -6.10
N LEU A 205 9.58 4.62 -6.03
CA LEU A 205 10.77 4.93 -6.82
C LEU A 205 10.78 4.21 -8.17
N LEU A 206 9.91 3.21 -8.36
CA LEU A 206 9.73 2.53 -9.64
C LEU A 206 9.05 3.47 -10.64
N ASN A 207 9.45 3.40 -11.91
CA ASN A 207 8.97 4.33 -12.94
C ASN A 207 7.46 4.20 -13.17
N GLU A 208 6.96 2.98 -13.06
CA GLU A 208 5.56 2.58 -13.21
C GLU A 208 4.69 3.13 -12.06
N LEU A 209 5.29 3.36 -10.89
CA LEU A 209 4.59 3.70 -9.65
C LEU A 209 4.87 5.13 -9.18
N LYS A 210 5.73 5.88 -9.88
CA LYS A 210 6.17 7.23 -9.43
C LYS A 210 5.03 8.25 -9.41
N HIS A 211 3.97 8.03 -10.18
CA HIS A 211 2.80 8.91 -10.26
C HIS A 211 1.78 8.63 -9.15
N ALA A 212 1.79 7.43 -8.56
CA ALA A 212 0.95 7.12 -7.42
C ALA A 212 1.33 8.00 -6.22
N ARG A 213 0.31 8.59 -5.58
CA ARG A 213 0.45 9.43 -4.38
C ARG A 213 0.19 8.65 -3.09
N PHE A 214 -0.63 7.62 -3.21
CA PHE A 214 -1.15 6.83 -2.11
C PHE A 214 -1.03 5.35 -2.42
N MET A 215 -0.75 4.56 -1.39
CA MET A 215 -0.65 3.11 -1.46
C MET A 215 -1.61 2.49 -0.47
N PHE A 216 -2.58 1.72 -0.96
CA PHE A 216 -3.59 1.05 -0.18
C PHE A 216 -3.24 -0.42 0.03
N THR A 217 -3.80 -1.03 1.07
CA THR A 217 -3.74 -2.47 1.30
C THR A 217 -4.82 -2.88 2.30
N TRP A 218 -5.31 -4.11 2.18
CA TRP A 218 -6.03 -4.79 3.25
C TRP A 218 -5.06 -5.68 4.04
N PRO A 219 -4.64 -5.30 5.26
CA PRO A 219 -3.69 -6.06 6.05
C PRO A 219 -4.31 -7.34 6.63
N THR A 220 -4.47 -8.37 5.80
CA THR A 220 -5.00 -9.68 6.17
C THR A 220 -4.00 -10.81 5.93
N VAL A 221 -4.29 -11.98 6.48
CA VAL A 221 -3.54 -13.21 6.21
C VAL A 221 -3.93 -13.71 4.82
N LEU A 222 -2.94 -14.03 3.98
CA LEU A 222 -3.18 -14.57 2.65
C LEU A 222 -3.68 -16.02 2.75
N ASN A 223 -5.01 -16.21 2.63
CA ASN A 223 -5.68 -17.50 2.82
C ASN A 223 -5.13 -18.64 1.95
N HIS A 224 -4.61 -18.34 0.77
CA HIS A 224 -4.03 -19.35 -0.13
C HIS A 224 -2.65 -19.85 0.33
N LEU A 225 -1.94 -19.09 1.16
CA LEU A 225 -0.65 -19.49 1.74
C LEU A 225 -0.79 -20.12 3.12
N GLU A 226 -1.87 -19.79 3.82
CA GLU A 226 -2.17 -20.29 5.14
C GLU A 226 -3.64 -20.70 5.19
N PRO A 227 -3.97 -22.00 5.07
CA PRO A 227 -5.36 -22.44 5.09
C PRO A 227 -6.06 -21.96 6.35
N THR A 228 -7.37 -21.75 6.23
CA THR A 228 -8.23 -21.28 7.31
C THR A 228 -7.93 -22.03 8.61
N PRO A 229 -7.81 -21.32 9.74
CA PRO A 229 -7.23 -21.89 10.95
C PRO A 229 -8.13 -23.00 11.48
N GLN A 230 -7.53 -24.09 11.95
CA GLN A 230 -8.20 -24.94 12.93
C GLN A 230 -8.34 -24.22 14.29
N GLU A 231 -7.56 -23.14 14.53
CA GLU A 231 -7.51 -22.39 15.77
C GLU A 231 -7.64 -20.88 15.54
N GLU A 232 -8.83 -20.33 15.83
CA GLU A 232 -9.18 -18.90 15.71
C GLU A 232 -8.14 -17.97 16.39
N VAL A 233 -7.61 -18.38 17.54
CA VAL A 233 -6.62 -17.61 18.32
C VAL A 233 -5.34 -17.36 17.52
N ALA A 234 -4.83 -18.37 16.82
CA ALA A 234 -3.59 -18.25 16.05
C ALA A 234 -3.73 -17.24 14.91
N TRP A 235 -4.91 -17.21 14.29
CA TRP A 235 -5.23 -16.28 13.21
C TRP A 235 -5.33 -14.84 13.68
N VAL A 236 -6.04 -14.60 14.78
CA VAL A 236 -6.11 -13.27 15.40
C VAL A 236 -4.72 -12.77 15.76
N MET A 237 -3.83 -13.63 16.28
CA MET A 237 -2.44 -13.26 16.56
C MET A 237 -1.64 -12.90 15.30
N LYS A 238 -1.86 -13.62 14.19
CA LYS A 238 -1.21 -13.34 12.90
C LYS A 238 -1.72 -12.03 12.29
N GLN A 239 -3.04 -11.84 12.23
CA GLN A 239 -3.64 -10.60 11.73
C GLN A 239 -3.14 -9.38 12.52
N ASN A 240 -3.10 -9.49 13.86
CA ASN A 240 -2.55 -8.43 14.71
C ASN A 240 -1.07 -8.12 14.42
N ARG A 241 -0.27 -9.14 14.07
CA ARG A 241 1.14 -8.95 13.68
C ARG A 241 1.26 -8.22 12.34
N ILE A 242 0.41 -8.55 11.36
CA ILE A 242 0.37 -7.90 10.04
C ILE A 242 -0.06 -6.43 10.19
N ILE A 243 -1.11 -6.16 10.97
CA ILE A 243 -1.55 -4.78 11.27
C ILE A 243 -0.43 -3.98 11.94
N LYS A 244 0.24 -4.55 12.96
CA LYS A 244 1.39 -3.91 13.62
C LYS A 244 2.52 -3.61 12.63
N PHE A 245 2.80 -4.54 11.71
CA PHE A 245 3.80 -4.34 10.66
C PHE A 245 3.46 -3.14 9.78
N TYR A 246 2.27 -3.09 9.18
CA TYR A 246 1.89 -1.97 8.30
C TYR A 246 1.86 -0.63 9.04
N ARG A 247 1.38 -0.61 10.29
CA ARG A 247 1.45 0.59 11.16
C ARG A 247 2.89 1.04 11.40
N ALA A 248 3.81 0.11 11.66
CA ALA A 248 5.22 0.41 11.86
C ALA A 248 5.90 0.96 10.60
N VAL A 249 5.50 0.49 9.40
CA VAL A 249 5.97 1.06 8.12
C VAL A 249 5.45 2.49 7.91
N GLY A 250 4.32 2.85 8.51
CA GLY A 250 3.73 4.19 8.45
C GLY A 250 2.41 4.26 7.68
N PHE A 251 1.78 3.12 7.41
CA PHE A 251 0.40 3.08 6.94
C PHE A 251 -0.56 3.45 8.08
N ARG A 252 -1.63 4.17 7.75
CA ARG A 252 -2.71 4.50 8.70
C ARG A 252 -4.04 4.05 8.13
N ARG A 253 -4.95 3.68 9.03
CA ARG A 253 -6.30 3.20 8.65
C ARG A 253 -7.09 4.29 7.94
N VAL A 254 -7.86 3.92 6.91
CA VAL A 254 -8.75 4.83 6.17
C VAL A 254 -10.12 4.85 6.86
N GLY A 255 -10.42 5.94 7.56
CA GLY A 255 -11.62 6.02 8.40
C GLY A 255 -11.59 4.98 9.54
N HIS A 256 -12.65 4.18 9.65
CA HIS A 256 -12.72 3.01 10.53
C HIS A 256 -12.69 1.67 9.78
N SER A 257 -12.39 1.69 8.47
CA SER A 257 -12.43 0.50 7.62
C SER A 257 -11.29 -0.48 7.91
N ASP A 258 -11.31 -1.65 7.28
CA ASP A 258 -10.20 -2.59 7.31
C ASP A 258 -8.98 -2.16 6.49
N PHE A 259 -9.12 -1.16 5.62
CA PHE A 259 -8.08 -0.74 4.70
C PHE A 259 -7.13 0.28 5.31
N PHE A 260 -5.87 0.15 4.89
CA PHE A 260 -4.77 0.98 5.31
C PHE A 260 -4.22 1.73 4.11
N CYS A 261 -3.77 2.96 4.33
CA CYS A 261 -3.17 3.78 3.29
C CYS A 261 -1.84 4.37 3.76
N TYR A 262 -0.86 4.42 2.85
CA TYR A 262 0.43 5.08 3.00
C TYR A 262 0.50 6.27 2.04
N ALA A 263 0.75 7.45 2.59
CA ALA A 263 0.96 8.67 1.79
C ALA A 263 2.43 8.79 1.38
N LYS A 264 2.69 8.97 0.07
CA LYS A 264 4.03 9.22 -0.48
C LYS A 264 4.66 10.49 0.09
N LEU A 265 3.86 11.55 0.25
CA LEU A 265 4.32 12.85 0.74
C LEU A 265 4.61 12.80 2.25
N PRO A 266 5.85 13.08 2.70
CA PRO A 266 6.20 13.07 4.12
C PRO A 266 5.44 14.10 4.96
N SER A 267 4.97 15.18 4.35
CA SER A 267 4.20 16.25 5.00
C SER A 267 2.71 15.94 5.16
N HIS A 268 2.22 14.81 4.61
CA HIS A 268 0.82 14.43 4.73
C HIS A 268 0.45 14.15 6.20
N GLY A 269 -0.75 14.57 6.64
CA GLY A 269 -1.16 14.50 8.04
C GLY A 269 -1.10 13.09 8.64
N SER A 270 -1.35 12.06 7.84
CA SER A 270 -1.22 10.66 8.27
C SER A 270 0.19 10.27 8.73
N ARG A 271 1.23 10.95 8.23
CA ARG A 271 2.63 10.70 8.58
C ARG A 271 2.99 11.16 10.00
N ALA A 272 2.22 12.11 10.54
CA ALA A 272 2.43 12.63 11.90
C ALA A 272 1.75 11.77 12.99
N ILE A 273 0.90 10.82 12.61
CA ILE A 273 0.17 9.96 13.55
C ILE A 273 1.09 8.84 14.01
N PRO A 274 1.35 8.65 15.31
CA PRO A 274 2.06 7.47 15.82
C PRO A 274 1.32 6.15 15.56
N ALA A 275 2.05 5.03 15.49
CA ALA A 275 1.46 3.72 15.17
C ALA A 275 0.42 3.24 16.21
N ASP A 276 0.61 3.61 17.48
CA ASP A 276 -0.27 3.30 18.60
C ASP A 276 -1.47 4.27 18.73
N ALA A 277 -1.42 5.41 18.06
CA ALA A 277 -2.50 6.40 17.97
C ALA A 277 -3.34 6.29 16.68
N ASP A 278 -3.09 5.28 15.87
CA ASP A 278 -3.86 5.01 14.65
C ASP A 278 -5.30 4.56 14.98
N ALA A 279 -6.24 4.81 14.06
CA ALA A 279 -7.64 4.46 14.29
C ALA A 279 -7.85 2.95 14.44
N GLU A 280 -8.75 2.58 15.33
CA GLU A 280 -9.27 1.21 15.43
C GLU A 280 -10.33 0.95 14.37
N TYR A 281 -10.47 -0.33 14.02
CA TYR A 281 -11.57 -0.80 13.18
C TYR A 281 -12.89 -0.61 13.93
N GLN A 282 -13.92 -0.20 13.20
CA GLN A 282 -15.31 -0.22 13.68
C GLN A 282 -16.19 -0.74 12.56
N GLU A 283 -17.14 -1.60 12.90
CA GLU A 283 -18.13 -2.05 11.93
C GLU A 283 -18.85 -0.84 11.32
N PRO A 284 -19.04 -0.83 9.99
CA PRO A 284 -19.70 0.29 9.35
C PRO A 284 -21.16 0.37 9.84
N PRO A 285 -21.70 1.58 10.09
CA PRO A 285 -23.09 1.73 10.52
C PRO A 285 -24.03 1.14 9.47
N PRO A 286 -25.26 0.71 9.82
CA PRO A 286 -26.20 0.15 8.85
C PRO A 286 -26.36 1.02 7.60
N PRO A 287 -26.56 0.41 6.42
CA PRO A 287 -26.73 1.16 5.17
C PRO A 287 -27.94 2.10 5.27
N ARG A 288 -27.79 3.31 4.75
CA ARG A 288 -28.81 4.37 4.81
C ARG A 288 -29.75 4.36 3.61
N THR A 289 -29.30 3.78 2.51
CA THR A 289 -30.04 3.72 1.24
C THR A 289 -30.09 2.27 0.75
N GLU A 290 -31.03 1.97 -0.16
CA GLU A 290 -31.11 0.67 -0.82
C GLU A 290 -29.86 0.39 -1.67
N ALA A 291 -29.30 1.41 -2.32
CA ALA A 291 -28.06 1.30 -3.08
C ALA A 291 -26.87 0.92 -2.18
N GLU A 292 -26.70 1.58 -1.04
CA GLU A 292 -25.65 1.20 -0.06
C GLU A 292 -25.87 -0.23 0.46
N MET A 293 -27.12 -0.62 0.69
CA MET A 293 -27.46 -1.97 1.13
C MET A 293 -27.11 -3.01 0.06
N TYR A 294 -27.40 -2.73 -1.21
CA TYR A 294 -27.10 -3.59 -2.34
C TYR A 294 -25.59 -3.80 -2.49
N ARG A 295 -24.80 -2.71 -2.55
CA ARG A 295 -23.33 -2.77 -2.64
C ARG A 295 -22.71 -3.56 -1.50
N ARG A 296 -23.18 -3.36 -0.27
CA ARG A 296 -22.69 -4.13 0.88
C ARG A 296 -23.05 -5.61 0.81
N ARG A 297 -24.16 -6.00 0.18
CA ARG A 297 -24.48 -7.41 0.00
C ARG A 297 -23.54 -8.06 -1.00
N LEU A 298 -23.32 -7.41 -2.14
CA LEU A 298 -22.37 -7.86 -3.16
C LEU A 298 -20.97 -8.03 -2.57
N ALA A 299 -20.45 -6.99 -1.90
CA ALA A 299 -19.10 -7.03 -1.34
C ALA A 299 -18.88 -8.07 -0.23
N ASN A 300 -19.95 -8.47 0.46
CA ASN A 300 -19.88 -9.48 1.51
C ASN A 300 -20.12 -10.91 1.01
N GLY A 301 -20.45 -11.11 -0.28
CA GLY A 301 -20.65 -12.43 -0.89
C GLY A 301 -21.85 -13.18 -0.33
N PHE A 302 -23.00 -12.50 -0.23
CA PHE A 302 -24.28 -13.09 0.15
C PHE A 302 -24.97 -13.82 -1.01
#